data_AF-A0A021VX51-F1
#
_entry.id   AF-A0A021VX51-F1
#
_cell.length_a   1.000
_cell.length_b   1.000
_cell.length_c   1.000
_cell.angle_alpha   90.00
_cell.angle_beta   90.00
_cell.angle_gamma   90.00
#
_symmetry.space_group_name_H-M   'P 1'
#
loop_
_entity.id
_entity.type
_entity.pdbx_description
1 polymer ?
#
loop_
_entity_poly.entity_id
_entity_poly.type
_entity_poly.pdbx_seq_one_letter_code
_entity_poly.pdbx_strand_id
1 'polypeptide(L)'
;MIRIDDIEAGTCWSAPDAPDLGEPDLPTCDPHGLLADGPHPFALDAPESRNFYATVDGYTRCVVGEEPARADLELLAPEGAVVAELRTCAVVLGEQVLRVWPHRWSTDHRLVVPAADGAAAFEVGGGAPVKWAVERALALSQRLGVPVLVARRHVLLPHGAWPAPVLPDGPAQVDDTTAWQADDAPPFDPPPLRDCCHPAAPELGPPLLSTAHDDVARFYATNHGHTAALLEDAVPAFDPYRRIPMGYTTLRLQEKRAIVHAGRVLRIWPLAHERPSAEERDESYRLTVGPGEQGEWIRDLTGEPTLATALRAALVLSARAGVTVLVSRDLEERDWH
;
A
#
# COMPACT_ATOMS: atom_id res chain seq x y z
N MET A 1 26.38 5.02 -3.76
CA MET A 1 24.92 5.08 -3.57
C MET A 1 24.31 5.50 -4.90
N ILE A 2 23.35 4.74 -5.44
CA ILE A 2 22.61 5.14 -6.65
C ILE A 2 21.61 6.25 -6.31
N ARG A 3 21.41 7.23 -7.20
CA ARG A 3 20.35 8.23 -7.02
C ARG A 3 19.05 7.66 -7.58
N ILE A 4 17.92 7.96 -6.93
CA ILE A 4 16.58 7.50 -7.38
C ILE A 4 16.30 7.96 -8.81
N ASP A 5 16.74 9.17 -9.17
CA ASP A 5 16.58 9.74 -10.51
C ASP A 5 17.32 8.94 -11.61
N ASP A 6 18.32 8.13 -11.24
CA ASP A 6 19.11 7.30 -12.17
C ASP A 6 18.50 5.89 -12.35
N ILE A 7 17.36 5.60 -11.70
CA ILE A 7 16.67 4.31 -11.81
C ILE A 7 15.73 4.34 -13.02
N GLU A 8 16.17 3.70 -14.09
CA GLU A 8 15.45 3.58 -15.36
C GLU A 8 15.25 2.10 -15.76
N ALA A 9 14.48 1.89 -16.83
CA ALA A 9 14.32 0.56 -17.41
C ALA A 9 15.69 -0.01 -17.82
N GLY A 10 16.05 -1.16 -17.28
CA GLY A 10 17.35 -1.81 -17.52
C GLY A 10 18.46 -1.46 -16.53
N THR A 11 18.24 -0.56 -15.57
CA THR A 11 19.21 -0.32 -14.49
C THR A 11 19.53 -1.64 -13.76
N CYS A 12 20.82 -1.98 -13.69
CA CYS A 12 21.35 -3.10 -12.92
C CYS A 12 22.41 -2.56 -11.97
N TRP A 13 22.16 -2.65 -10.66
CA TRP A 13 23.04 -2.03 -9.69
C TRP A 13 22.97 -2.75 -8.34
N SER A 14 24.11 -2.87 -7.66
CA SER A 14 24.21 -3.35 -6.27
C SER A 14 25.01 -2.38 -5.43
N ALA A 15 24.64 -2.24 -4.16
CA ALA A 15 25.47 -1.55 -3.18
C ALA A 15 26.78 -2.34 -2.97
N PRO A 16 27.95 -1.68 -3.01
CA PRO A 16 29.25 -2.36 -2.89
C PRO A 16 29.46 -3.05 -1.53
N ASP A 17 28.84 -2.52 -0.47
CA ASP A 17 28.92 -3.03 0.90
C ASP A 17 27.50 -3.26 1.45
N ALA A 18 26.64 -3.93 0.69
CA ALA A 18 25.28 -4.23 1.14
C ALA A 18 25.33 -5.04 2.44
N PRO A 19 24.57 -4.66 3.48
CA PRO A 19 24.48 -5.46 4.69
C PRO A 19 23.92 -6.84 4.34
N ASP A 20 24.38 -7.85 5.07
CA ASP A 20 23.72 -9.15 5.03
C ASP A 20 22.33 -8.99 5.65
N LEU A 21 21.31 -9.13 4.80
CA LEU A 21 19.91 -9.10 5.23
C LEU A 21 19.49 -10.40 5.92
N GLY A 22 20.32 -11.45 5.81
CA GLY A 22 19.88 -12.83 5.98
C GLY A 22 18.76 -13.16 4.99
N GLU A 23 17.91 -14.10 5.39
CA GLU A 23 16.64 -14.36 4.74
C GLU A 23 15.56 -13.79 5.66
N PRO A 24 14.98 -12.61 5.36
CA PRO A 24 13.82 -12.14 6.08
C PRO A 24 12.79 -13.27 6.08
N ASP A 25 12.32 -13.67 7.25
CA ASP A 25 11.35 -14.75 7.35
C ASP A 25 10.08 -14.28 6.63
N LEU A 26 9.77 -14.94 5.51
CA LEU A 26 8.56 -14.74 4.74
C LEU A 26 7.71 -15.98 4.99
N PRO A 27 6.42 -15.84 5.34
CA PRO A 27 5.54 -16.99 5.44
C PRO A 27 5.52 -17.71 4.11
N THR A 28 5.66 -19.03 4.12
CA THR A 28 5.64 -19.84 2.89
C THR A 28 4.20 -20.21 2.51
N CYS A 29 3.83 -19.94 1.26
CA CYS A 29 2.61 -20.51 0.66
C CYS A 29 2.88 -21.80 -0.13
N ASP A 30 4.07 -22.37 -0.01
CA ASP A 30 4.47 -23.62 -0.64
C ASP A 30 4.64 -24.72 0.42
N PRO A 31 3.54 -25.27 0.97
CA PRO A 31 3.60 -26.29 2.02
C PRO A 31 4.15 -27.62 1.50
N HIS A 32 4.21 -27.80 0.18
CA HIS A 32 4.68 -29.01 -0.48
C HIS A 32 6.13 -28.94 -0.92
N GLY A 33 6.77 -27.77 -0.80
CA GLY A 33 8.15 -27.54 -1.20
C GLY A 33 8.38 -27.63 -2.70
N LEU A 34 7.35 -27.38 -3.52
CA LEU A 34 7.40 -27.42 -4.98
C LEU A 34 8.43 -26.42 -5.55
N LEU A 35 8.60 -25.29 -4.88
CA LEU A 35 9.44 -24.17 -5.28
C LEU A 35 10.50 -23.85 -4.21
N ALA A 36 10.71 -24.71 -3.21
CA ALA A 36 11.59 -24.44 -2.06
C ALA A 36 13.09 -24.31 -2.39
N ASP A 37 13.53 -24.80 -3.55
CA ASP A 37 14.96 -24.81 -3.95
C ASP A 37 15.46 -23.47 -4.53
N GLY A 38 14.56 -22.51 -4.69
CA GLY A 38 14.87 -21.16 -5.14
C GLY A 38 15.61 -20.30 -4.10
N PRO A 39 16.34 -19.25 -4.51
CA PRO A 39 16.82 -18.28 -3.55
C PRO A 39 15.64 -17.52 -2.93
N HIS A 40 15.92 -16.89 -1.79
CA HIS A 40 14.97 -15.99 -1.18
C HIS A 40 14.66 -14.78 -2.09
N PRO A 41 13.41 -14.24 -2.12
CA PRO A 41 13.09 -13.04 -2.89
C PRO A 41 13.93 -11.79 -2.54
N PHE A 42 14.52 -11.75 -1.34
CA PHE A 42 15.41 -10.67 -0.89
C PHE A 42 16.91 -10.97 -1.13
N ALA A 43 17.25 -12.09 -1.76
CA ALA A 43 18.63 -12.47 -2.01
C ALA A 43 19.31 -11.47 -2.98
N LEU A 44 20.32 -10.75 -2.49
CA LEU A 44 20.97 -9.65 -3.21
C LEU A 44 21.98 -10.13 -4.26
N ASP A 45 22.46 -11.37 -4.13
CA ASP A 45 23.47 -12.01 -4.97
C ASP A 45 22.92 -12.50 -6.31
N ALA A 46 21.59 -12.55 -6.48
CA ALA A 46 20.95 -12.93 -7.72
C ALA A 46 21.34 -11.97 -8.86
N PRO A 47 21.93 -12.47 -9.97
CA PRO A 47 22.41 -11.61 -11.06
C PRO A 47 21.28 -10.95 -11.87
N GLU A 48 20.08 -11.52 -11.82
CA GLU A 48 18.91 -11.11 -12.62
C GLU A 48 17.64 -11.09 -11.76
N SER A 49 16.62 -10.37 -12.26
CA SER A 49 15.29 -10.37 -11.64
C SER A 49 14.65 -11.75 -11.77
N ARG A 50 14.03 -12.22 -10.69
CA ARG A 50 13.43 -13.56 -10.61
C ARG A 50 11.95 -13.47 -10.27
N ASN A 51 11.22 -14.46 -10.76
CA ASN A 51 9.81 -14.63 -10.45
C ASN A 51 9.65 -15.37 -9.13
N PHE A 52 8.64 -15.01 -8.36
CA PHE A 52 8.16 -15.72 -7.17
C PHE A 52 6.64 -15.58 -7.13
N TYR A 53 5.97 -16.45 -6.38
CA TYR A 53 4.52 -16.49 -6.32
C TYR A 53 4.05 -16.09 -4.93
N ALA A 54 2.87 -15.49 -4.87
CA ALA A 54 2.24 -15.08 -3.63
C ALA A 54 0.78 -15.51 -3.59
N THR A 55 0.33 -15.87 -2.39
CA THR A 55 -1.07 -16.12 -2.05
C THR A 55 -1.44 -15.29 -0.82
N VAL A 56 -2.68 -15.44 -0.33
CA VAL A 56 -3.09 -14.82 0.94
C VAL A 56 -2.33 -15.36 2.17
N ASP A 57 -1.73 -16.55 2.03
CA ASP A 57 -1.06 -17.27 3.12
C ASP A 57 0.45 -17.07 3.13
N GLY A 58 1.03 -16.51 2.05
CA GLY A 58 2.46 -16.22 2.00
C GLY A 58 3.06 -16.14 0.61
N TYR A 59 4.36 -16.36 0.56
CA TYR A 59 5.22 -16.23 -0.62
C TYR A 59 6.02 -17.50 -0.86
N THR A 60 6.35 -17.78 -2.11
CA THR A 60 7.29 -18.84 -2.47
C THR A 60 8.71 -18.29 -2.49
N ARG A 61 9.70 -19.18 -2.56
CA ARG A 61 11.04 -18.81 -3.04
C ARG A 61 10.98 -18.43 -4.53
N CYS A 62 12.04 -17.81 -5.02
CA CYS A 62 12.12 -17.47 -6.44
C CYS A 62 12.30 -18.71 -7.31
N VAL A 63 11.55 -18.81 -8.39
CA VAL A 63 11.66 -19.92 -9.33
C VAL A 63 12.99 -19.89 -10.06
N VAL A 64 13.59 -21.07 -10.21
CA VAL A 64 14.84 -21.30 -10.93
C VAL A 64 14.54 -22.22 -12.12
N GLY A 65 14.86 -21.77 -13.33
CA GLY A 65 14.67 -22.56 -14.54
C GLY A 65 13.33 -22.26 -15.25
N GLU A 66 12.61 -23.32 -15.63
CA GLU A 66 11.35 -23.21 -16.36
C GLU A 66 10.22 -22.70 -15.46
N GLU A 67 9.25 -21.98 -16.06
CA GLU A 67 8.05 -21.56 -15.34
C GLU A 67 7.27 -22.78 -14.83
N PRO A 68 6.75 -22.76 -13.59
CA PRO A 68 6.01 -23.88 -13.04
C PRO A 68 4.80 -24.20 -13.90
N ALA A 69 4.45 -25.48 -14.02
CA ALA A 69 3.23 -25.83 -14.73
C ALA A 69 2.03 -25.26 -13.97
N ARG A 70 0.95 -24.93 -14.69
CA ARG A 70 -0.30 -24.45 -14.07
C ARG A 70 -0.80 -25.36 -12.95
N ALA A 71 -0.68 -26.68 -13.13
CA ALA A 71 -1.06 -27.67 -12.12
C ALA A 71 -0.25 -27.56 -10.82
N ASP A 72 1.00 -27.12 -10.88
CA ASP A 72 1.84 -26.90 -9.69
C ASP A 72 1.42 -25.62 -8.96
N LEU A 73 1.06 -24.57 -9.71
CA LEU A 73 0.53 -23.32 -9.13
C LEU A 73 -0.83 -23.54 -8.45
N GLU A 74 -1.64 -24.47 -8.97
CA GLU A 74 -2.92 -24.88 -8.37
C GLU A 74 -2.74 -25.57 -7.00
N LEU A 75 -1.54 -26.06 -6.67
CA LEU A 75 -1.24 -26.65 -5.35
C LEU A 75 -0.79 -25.62 -4.30
N LEU A 76 -0.48 -24.38 -4.71
CA LEU A 76 -0.04 -23.32 -3.79
C LEU A 76 -1.20 -22.68 -3.02
N ALA A 77 -2.44 -22.81 -3.51
CA ALA A 77 -3.59 -22.17 -2.92
C ALA A 77 -4.83 -23.08 -3.00
N PRO A 78 -5.74 -23.04 -2.02
CA PRO A 78 -7.01 -23.77 -2.10
C PRO A 78 -7.86 -23.34 -3.31
N GLU A 79 -8.78 -24.20 -3.72
CA GLU A 79 -9.66 -23.94 -4.86
C GLU A 79 -10.44 -22.63 -4.64
N GLY A 80 -10.25 -21.65 -5.54
CA GLY A 80 -10.86 -20.33 -5.43
C GLY A 80 -10.00 -19.26 -4.73
N ALA A 81 -8.72 -19.53 -4.44
CA ALA A 81 -7.76 -18.53 -3.98
C ALA A 81 -6.81 -18.04 -5.10
N VAL A 82 -6.51 -16.74 -5.09
CA VAL A 82 -5.69 -16.09 -6.14
C VAL A 82 -4.20 -16.34 -5.92
N VAL A 83 -3.50 -16.74 -6.98
CA VAL A 83 -2.04 -16.77 -7.03
C VAL A 83 -1.56 -15.58 -7.86
N ALA A 84 -0.71 -14.75 -7.26
CA ALA A 84 -0.07 -13.63 -7.93
C ALA A 84 1.36 -14.00 -8.33
N GLU A 85 1.71 -13.76 -9.59
CA GLU A 85 3.10 -13.81 -10.05
C GLU A 85 3.76 -12.44 -9.83
N LEU A 86 4.85 -12.45 -9.07
CA LEU A 86 5.65 -11.28 -8.74
C LEU A 86 7.07 -11.45 -9.26
N ARG A 87 7.69 -10.34 -9.69
CA ARG A 87 9.06 -10.32 -10.19
C ARG A 87 9.90 -9.30 -9.42
N THR A 88 11.05 -9.71 -8.89
CA THR A 88 11.92 -8.82 -8.12
C THR A 88 12.43 -7.64 -8.97
N CYS A 89 12.44 -6.43 -8.41
CA CYS A 89 12.87 -5.21 -9.13
C CYS A 89 13.89 -4.41 -8.32
N ALA A 90 13.69 -4.23 -7.02
CA ALA A 90 14.68 -3.61 -6.15
C ALA A 90 14.53 -4.06 -4.69
N VAL A 91 15.61 -4.03 -3.92
CA VAL A 91 15.57 -4.19 -2.45
C VAL A 91 16.16 -2.94 -1.82
N VAL A 92 15.49 -2.45 -0.79
CA VAL A 92 15.93 -1.28 -0.01
C VAL A 92 15.96 -1.62 1.48
N LEU A 93 16.82 -0.94 2.22
CA LEU A 93 16.87 -0.99 3.69
C LEU A 93 17.19 0.41 4.24
N GLY A 94 16.32 0.93 5.10
CA GLY A 94 16.42 2.29 5.61
C GLY A 94 16.39 3.31 4.46
N GLU A 95 17.40 4.18 4.43
CA GLU A 95 17.59 5.18 3.37
C GLU A 95 18.42 4.66 2.19
N GLN A 96 18.76 3.37 2.17
CA GLN A 96 19.66 2.81 1.17
C GLN A 96 18.93 1.90 0.19
N VAL A 97 19.12 2.15 -1.10
CA VAL A 97 18.89 1.13 -2.13
C VAL A 97 20.03 0.13 -2.05
N LEU A 98 19.70 -1.16 -1.93
CA LEU A 98 20.68 -2.24 -1.82
C LEU A 98 20.91 -2.94 -3.15
N ARG A 99 19.84 -3.14 -3.92
CA ARG A 99 19.86 -3.83 -5.22
C ARG A 99 18.78 -3.27 -6.11
N VAL A 100 19.10 -3.13 -7.40
CA VAL A 100 18.14 -2.89 -8.49
C VAL A 100 18.47 -3.89 -9.60
N TRP A 101 17.47 -4.65 -10.02
CA TRP A 101 17.59 -5.55 -11.17
C TRP A 101 17.02 -4.91 -12.44
N PRO A 102 17.51 -5.35 -13.62
CA PRO A 102 16.88 -5.01 -14.88
C PRO A 102 15.39 -5.34 -14.85
N HIS A 103 14.59 -4.35 -15.15
CA HIS A 103 13.14 -4.44 -15.25
C HIS A 103 12.67 -3.74 -16.52
N ARG A 104 11.48 -4.11 -16.98
CA ARG A 104 10.81 -3.44 -18.10
C ARG A 104 10.00 -2.26 -17.58
N TRP A 105 9.79 -1.26 -18.42
CA TRP A 105 8.89 -0.17 -18.10
C TRP A 105 7.50 -0.72 -17.79
N SER A 106 7.03 -0.48 -16.58
CA SER A 106 5.74 -0.92 -16.08
C SER A 106 5.31 0.00 -14.96
N THR A 107 4.00 0.11 -14.77
CA THR A 107 3.43 0.82 -13.65
C THR A 107 3.04 -0.14 -12.52
N ASP A 108 2.86 -1.44 -12.71
CA ASP A 108 2.33 -2.31 -11.64
C ASP A 108 3.42 -2.84 -10.68
N HIS A 109 4.04 -1.92 -9.93
CA HIS A 109 4.98 -2.26 -8.86
C HIS A 109 4.28 -2.28 -7.49
N ARG A 110 4.63 -3.30 -6.72
CA ARG A 110 4.18 -3.60 -5.37
C ARG A 110 5.38 -3.65 -4.44
N LEU A 111 5.16 -3.36 -3.16
CA LEU A 111 6.15 -3.45 -2.11
C LEU A 111 5.82 -4.67 -1.27
N VAL A 112 6.74 -5.62 -1.18
CA VAL A 112 6.66 -6.74 -0.25
C VAL A 112 7.44 -6.35 0.99
N VAL A 113 6.74 -6.35 2.13
CA VAL A 113 7.24 -5.87 3.40
C VAL A 113 7.16 -7.01 4.41
N PRO A 114 8.31 -7.54 4.87
CA PRO A 114 8.35 -8.50 5.96
C PRO A 114 7.86 -7.83 7.25
N ALA A 115 7.19 -8.59 8.10
CA ALA A 115 6.90 -8.16 9.45
C ALA A 115 8.20 -8.11 10.26
N ALA A 116 8.27 -7.21 11.25
CA ALA A 116 9.46 -7.06 12.09
C ALA A 116 9.81 -8.34 12.89
N ASP A 117 8.81 -9.19 13.17
CA ASP A 117 8.99 -10.48 13.82
C ASP A 117 9.26 -11.63 12.85
N GLY A 118 9.26 -11.37 11.53
CA GLY A 118 9.48 -12.37 10.49
C GLY A 118 8.31 -13.34 10.27
N ALA A 119 7.28 -13.33 11.11
CA ALA A 119 6.21 -14.33 11.04
C ALA A 119 5.21 -14.09 9.89
N ALA A 120 5.33 -12.97 9.18
CA ALA A 120 4.42 -12.57 8.13
C ALA A 120 5.12 -11.66 7.10
N ALA A 121 4.53 -11.53 5.93
CA ALA A 121 4.87 -10.47 5.00
C ALA A 121 3.60 -9.99 4.29
N PHE A 122 3.62 -8.75 3.84
CA PHE A 122 2.46 -8.16 3.19
C PHE A 122 2.86 -7.37 1.94
N GLU A 123 1.95 -7.40 0.98
CA GLU A 123 2.05 -6.63 -0.25
C GLU A 123 1.32 -5.30 -0.04
N VAL A 124 2.03 -4.18 -0.21
CA VAL A 124 1.47 -2.83 -0.28
C VAL A 124 2.02 -2.14 -1.52
N GLY A 125 1.18 -1.60 -2.36
CA GLY A 125 1.62 -0.93 -3.58
C GLY A 125 0.44 -0.65 -4.47
N GLY A 126 0.59 0.28 -5.40
CA GLY A 126 -0.39 0.60 -6.44
C GLY A 126 0.35 1.23 -7.59
N GLY A 127 -0.19 1.08 -8.80
CA GLY A 127 0.57 1.23 -10.03
C GLY A 127 1.41 2.51 -10.12
N ALA A 128 2.72 2.43 -9.88
CA ALA A 128 3.69 3.48 -10.12
C ALA A 128 4.95 2.96 -10.87
N PRO A 129 5.61 3.82 -11.68
CA PRO A 129 6.96 3.55 -12.17
C PRO A 129 7.92 3.15 -11.03
N VAL A 130 8.90 2.28 -11.33
CA VAL A 130 9.82 1.71 -10.34
C VAL A 130 10.45 2.75 -9.43
N LYS A 131 10.80 3.94 -9.96
CA LYS A 131 11.50 4.98 -9.20
C LYS A 131 10.66 5.48 -8.03
N TRP A 132 9.36 5.63 -8.25
CA TRP A 132 8.41 6.07 -7.23
C TRP A 132 8.11 4.94 -6.25
N ALA A 133 8.09 3.69 -6.73
CA ALA A 133 7.98 2.52 -5.86
C ALA A 133 9.21 2.40 -4.93
N VAL A 134 10.42 2.65 -5.44
CA VAL A 134 11.66 2.68 -4.65
C VAL A 134 11.63 3.81 -3.63
N GLU A 135 11.21 5.02 -4.00
CA GLU A 135 11.06 6.14 -3.07
C GLU A 135 10.11 5.80 -1.91
N ARG A 136 8.95 5.21 -2.22
CA ARG A 136 7.99 4.73 -1.22
C ARG A 136 8.57 3.62 -0.36
N ALA A 137 9.32 2.70 -0.96
CA ALA A 137 9.98 1.60 -0.27
C ALA A 137 11.03 2.12 0.73
N LEU A 138 11.80 3.15 0.37
CA LEU A 138 12.79 3.78 1.26
C LEU A 138 12.10 4.42 2.46
N ALA A 139 11.07 5.23 2.23
CA ALA A 139 10.31 5.85 3.31
C ALA A 139 9.69 4.79 4.25
N LEU A 140 9.16 3.71 3.68
CA LEU A 140 8.59 2.61 4.46
C LEU A 140 9.64 1.82 5.22
N SER A 141 10.76 1.49 4.57
CA SER A 141 11.86 0.75 5.20
C SER A 141 12.51 1.55 6.33
N GLN A 142 12.75 2.84 6.14
CA GLN A 142 13.24 3.74 7.18
C GLN A 142 12.28 3.79 8.37
N ARG A 143 10.97 3.79 8.12
CA ARG A 143 9.97 3.83 9.17
C ARG A 143 9.87 2.53 9.97
N LEU A 144 9.94 1.40 9.28
CA LEU A 144 9.72 0.08 9.87
C LEU A 144 11.01 -0.57 10.38
N GLY A 145 12.17 -0.12 9.92
CA GLY A 145 13.45 -0.76 10.21
C GLY A 145 13.62 -2.14 9.58
N VAL A 146 12.81 -2.49 8.57
CA VAL A 146 12.85 -3.78 7.86
C VAL A 146 13.16 -3.57 6.39
N PRO A 147 13.80 -4.53 5.71
CA PRO A 147 14.01 -4.43 4.27
C PRO A 147 12.68 -4.44 3.53
N VAL A 148 12.58 -3.70 2.42
CA VAL A 148 11.39 -3.68 1.56
C VAL A 148 11.79 -4.09 0.15
N LEU A 149 11.06 -5.06 -0.41
CA LEU A 149 11.24 -5.53 -1.78
C LEU A 149 10.25 -4.80 -2.68
N VAL A 150 10.75 -4.11 -3.69
CA VAL A 150 9.96 -3.65 -4.83
C VAL A 150 9.86 -4.82 -5.82
N ALA A 151 8.63 -5.25 -6.10
CA ALA A 151 8.33 -6.31 -7.05
C ALA A 151 7.33 -5.83 -8.09
N ARG A 152 7.48 -6.26 -9.34
CA ARG A 152 6.47 -6.05 -10.38
C ARG A 152 5.47 -7.19 -10.36
N ARG A 153 4.17 -6.87 -10.37
CA ARG A 153 3.12 -7.85 -10.54
C ARG A 153 2.89 -8.13 -12.02
N HIS A 154 2.92 -9.40 -12.42
CA HIS A 154 2.86 -9.82 -13.82
C HIS A 154 1.47 -10.34 -14.22
N VAL A 155 0.93 -11.27 -13.44
CA VAL A 155 -0.34 -11.93 -13.75
C VAL A 155 -1.06 -12.26 -12.43
N LEU A 156 -2.37 -12.06 -12.44
CA LEU A 156 -3.27 -12.72 -11.50
C LEU A 156 -3.81 -13.96 -12.20
N LEU A 157 -3.48 -15.15 -11.69
CA LEU A 157 -4.16 -16.36 -12.13
C LEU A 157 -5.47 -16.44 -11.34
N PRO A 158 -6.63 -16.25 -11.97
CA PRO A 158 -7.90 -16.31 -11.26
C PRO A 158 -8.18 -17.76 -10.88
N HIS A 159 -8.03 -18.05 -9.60
CA HIS A 159 -8.86 -19.03 -8.91
C HIS A 159 -9.64 -18.19 -7.89
N GLY A 160 -10.91 -17.91 -8.18
CA GLY A 160 -11.88 -17.25 -7.27
C GLY A 160 -11.58 -15.81 -6.82
N ALA A 161 -12.59 -15.19 -6.19
CA ALA A 161 -12.50 -13.85 -5.63
C ALA A 161 -11.64 -13.85 -4.37
N TRP A 162 -10.92 -12.75 -4.10
CA TRP A 162 -10.26 -12.54 -2.81
C TRP A 162 -11.25 -12.80 -1.67
N PRO A 163 -10.96 -13.67 -0.68
CA PRO A 163 -11.84 -13.82 0.47
C PRO A 163 -11.92 -12.49 1.22
N ALA A 164 -13.14 -12.01 1.46
CA ALA A 164 -13.38 -10.83 2.27
C ALA A 164 -12.80 -11.01 3.68
N PRO A 165 -12.19 -9.97 4.29
CA PRO A 165 -11.67 -10.08 5.65
C PRO A 165 -12.81 -10.40 6.62
N VAL A 166 -12.49 -11.26 7.60
CA VAL A 166 -13.28 -11.41 8.83
C VAL A 166 -12.72 -10.39 9.82
N LEU A 167 -13.55 -9.43 10.23
CA LEU A 167 -13.17 -8.48 11.27
C LEU A 167 -12.90 -9.25 12.59
N PRO A 168 -12.02 -8.75 13.47
CA PRO A 168 -11.67 -9.42 14.72
C PRO A 168 -12.87 -9.73 15.65
N ASP A 169 -14.05 -9.16 15.40
CA ASP A 169 -15.30 -9.41 16.14
C ASP A 169 -16.38 -10.20 15.36
N GLY A 170 -16.06 -10.79 14.20
CA GLY A 170 -16.97 -11.71 13.48
C GLY A 170 -17.06 -11.54 11.96
N PRO A 171 -17.79 -12.44 11.27
CA PRO A 171 -17.72 -12.66 9.81
C PRO A 171 -18.63 -11.70 9.02
N ALA A 172 -18.55 -10.39 9.27
CA ALA A 172 -19.16 -9.45 8.34
C ALA A 172 -18.24 -9.31 7.12
N GLN A 173 -18.72 -9.75 5.95
CA GLN A 173 -18.13 -9.33 4.68
C GLN A 173 -18.16 -7.80 4.63
N VAL A 174 -17.00 -7.17 4.48
CA VAL A 174 -16.92 -5.71 4.33
C VAL A 174 -17.05 -5.35 2.86
N ASP A 175 -18.03 -4.51 2.56
CA ASP A 175 -18.30 -3.96 1.23
C ASP A 175 -18.54 -2.45 1.29
N ASP A 176 -18.86 -1.86 0.14
CA ASP A 176 -19.09 -0.42 0.01
C ASP A 176 -20.29 0.10 0.83
N THR A 177 -21.20 -0.77 1.28
CA THR A 177 -22.35 -0.39 2.12
C THR A 177 -22.04 -0.44 3.61
N THR A 178 -20.89 -1.00 3.98
CA THR A 178 -20.53 -1.21 5.38
C THR A 178 -20.28 0.11 6.10
N ALA A 179 -20.95 0.30 7.23
CA ALA A 179 -20.75 1.40 8.17
C ALA A 179 -20.53 0.82 9.57
N TRP A 180 -19.46 1.24 10.25
CA TRP A 180 -19.09 0.66 11.52
C TRP A 180 -18.20 1.60 12.34
N GLN A 181 -18.34 1.57 13.66
CA GLN A 181 -17.45 2.27 14.59
C GLN A 181 -17.16 1.35 15.77
N ALA A 182 -15.92 1.35 16.23
CA ALA A 182 -15.53 0.59 17.41
C ALA A 182 -16.15 1.21 18.67
N ASP A 183 -17.05 0.48 19.34
CA ASP A 183 -17.69 0.90 20.59
C ASP A 183 -16.70 0.99 21.77
N ASP A 184 -15.64 0.17 21.74
CA ASP A 184 -14.62 0.06 22.78
C ASP A 184 -13.25 0.60 22.35
N ALA A 185 -13.19 1.42 21.29
CA ALA A 185 -11.91 1.96 20.82
C ALA A 185 -11.23 2.75 21.96
N PRO A 186 -9.92 2.52 22.20
CA PRO A 186 -9.18 3.36 23.14
C PRO A 186 -9.26 4.82 22.71
N PRO A 187 -9.18 5.78 23.64
CA PRO A 187 -9.09 7.19 23.30
C PRO A 187 -8.02 7.41 22.23
N PHE A 188 -8.46 7.87 21.05
CA PHE A 188 -7.60 8.05 19.89
C PHE A 188 -7.45 9.54 19.64
N ASP A 189 -6.23 10.03 19.84
CA ASP A 189 -5.85 11.38 19.43
C ASP A 189 -5.21 11.29 18.03
N PRO A 190 -5.88 11.77 16.97
CA PRO A 190 -5.36 11.66 15.63
C PRO A 190 -4.04 12.43 15.51
N PRO A 191 -2.96 11.81 15.02
CA PRO A 191 -1.71 12.54 14.82
C PRO A 191 -1.94 13.67 13.79
N PRO A 192 -1.27 14.82 13.94
CA PRO A 192 -1.52 16.00 13.10
C PRO A 192 -1.11 15.74 11.66
N LEU A 193 -1.93 16.17 10.67
CA LEU A 193 -1.54 16.07 9.26
C LEU A 193 -0.95 17.33 8.67
N ARG A 194 0.01 17.16 7.75
CA ARG A 194 0.52 18.28 6.94
C ARG A 194 -0.61 18.79 6.06
N ASP A 195 -1.09 19.98 6.41
CA ASP A 195 -2.05 20.73 5.62
C ASP A 195 -1.42 21.16 4.28
N CYS A 196 -2.11 20.91 3.17
CA CYS A 196 -1.72 21.42 1.86
C CYS A 196 -2.38 22.76 1.51
N CYS A 197 -3.24 23.31 2.37
CA CYS A 197 -3.80 24.65 2.21
C CYS A 197 -2.75 25.75 2.48
N HIS A 198 -2.85 26.86 1.75
CA HIS A 198 -2.10 28.08 2.00
C HIS A 198 -3.00 29.33 1.94
N PRO A 199 -3.21 30.06 3.06
CA PRO A 199 -2.79 29.69 4.41
C PRO A 199 -3.50 28.40 4.88
N ALA A 200 -2.90 27.74 5.88
CA ALA A 200 -3.54 26.60 6.54
C ALA A 200 -4.95 26.97 7.01
N ALA A 201 -5.89 26.05 6.87
CA ALA A 201 -7.32 26.33 7.03
C ALA A 201 -7.99 25.27 7.93
N PRO A 202 -7.65 25.23 9.24
CA PRO A 202 -8.21 24.26 10.17
C PRO A 202 -9.73 24.42 10.35
N GLU A 203 -10.30 25.56 9.96
CA GLU A 203 -11.73 25.82 10.00
C GLU A 203 -12.55 25.02 8.96
N LEU A 204 -11.89 24.38 7.99
CA LEU A 204 -12.56 23.63 6.92
C LEU A 204 -13.28 22.37 7.40
N GLY A 205 -12.89 21.85 8.56
CA GLY A 205 -13.51 20.68 9.16
C GLY A 205 -12.58 19.97 10.13
N PRO A 206 -12.98 18.79 10.65
CA PRO A 206 -12.18 18.06 11.61
C PRO A 206 -10.84 17.61 11.00
N PRO A 207 -9.84 17.28 11.85
CA PRO A 207 -8.61 16.66 11.39
C PRO A 207 -8.91 15.42 10.54
N LEU A 208 -8.14 15.20 9.47
CA LEU A 208 -8.46 14.16 8.49
C LEU A 208 -8.56 12.75 9.11
N LEU A 209 -7.75 12.42 10.11
CA LEU A 209 -7.80 11.12 10.80
C LEU A 209 -8.86 11.03 11.90
N SER A 210 -9.56 12.10 12.24
CA SER A 210 -10.59 12.11 13.30
C SER A 210 -11.69 11.08 13.03
N THR A 211 -12.11 10.31 14.02
CA THR A 211 -13.22 9.35 13.88
C THR A 211 -14.55 9.90 14.40
N ALA A 212 -14.56 11.12 14.91
CA ALA A 212 -15.67 11.74 15.63
C ALA A 212 -16.68 12.46 14.73
N HIS A 213 -16.93 11.95 13.51
CA HIS A 213 -17.92 12.50 12.59
C HIS A 213 -18.71 11.38 11.90
N ASP A 214 -20.02 11.58 11.77
CA ASP A 214 -20.92 10.57 11.20
C ASP A 214 -20.94 10.59 9.68
N ASP A 215 -20.89 11.79 9.10
CA ASP A 215 -20.91 11.96 7.66
C ASP A 215 -19.63 11.46 7.01
N VAL A 216 -19.77 10.95 5.79
CA VAL A 216 -18.64 10.58 4.94
C VAL A 216 -17.91 11.85 4.53
N ALA A 217 -16.66 11.97 4.95
CA ALA A 217 -15.84 13.12 4.63
C ALA A 217 -15.12 12.96 3.29
N ARG A 218 -14.95 14.07 2.58
CA ARG A 218 -14.04 14.19 1.44
C ARG A 218 -12.81 14.97 1.83
N PHE A 219 -11.74 14.87 1.07
CA PHE A 219 -10.55 15.70 1.25
C PHE A 219 -9.76 15.77 -0.04
N TYR A 220 -8.95 16.82 -0.16
CA TYR A 220 -7.99 16.93 -1.24
C TYR A 220 -6.62 16.45 -0.79
N ALA A 221 -5.92 15.73 -1.67
CA ALA A 221 -4.57 15.25 -1.46
C ALA A 221 -3.66 15.72 -2.61
N THR A 222 -2.42 16.06 -2.26
CA THR A 222 -1.33 16.32 -3.20
C THR A 222 -0.07 15.58 -2.76
N ASN A 223 0.98 15.61 -3.58
CA ASN A 223 2.31 15.15 -3.16
C ASN A 223 2.93 16.03 -2.06
N HIS A 224 2.23 17.02 -1.53
CA HIS A 224 2.72 17.90 -0.47
C HIS A 224 1.89 17.86 0.82
N GLY A 225 0.67 17.30 0.82
CA GLY A 225 -0.15 17.15 2.01
C GLY A 225 -1.61 16.87 1.69
N HIS A 226 -2.45 17.03 2.70
CA HIS A 226 -3.88 16.83 2.60
C HIS A 226 -4.62 18.02 3.18
N THR A 227 -5.86 18.25 2.77
CA THR A 227 -6.74 19.16 3.50
C THR A 227 -7.27 18.50 4.77
N ALA A 228 -7.92 19.29 5.62
CA ALA A 228 -8.84 18.75 6.62
C ALA A 228 -9.96 17.92 5.97
N ALA A 229 -10.69 17.17 6.79
CA ALA A 229 -11.88 16.45 6.35
C ALA A 229 -13.00 17.46 6.03
N LEU A 230 -13.41 17.51 4.77
CA LEU A 230 -14.51 18.33 4.27
C LEU A 230 -15.81 17.55 4.40
N LEU A 231 -16.66 17.96 5.33
CA LEU A 231 -18.03 17.44 5.47
C LEU A 231 -18.95 18.07 4.39
N GLU A 232 -20.15 17.52 4.21
CA GLU A 232 -21.02 17.82 3.07
C GLU A 232 -21.28 19.33 2.86
N ASP A 233 -21.51 20.07 3.94
CA ASP A 233 -21.76 21.52 3.90
C ASP A 233 -20.53 22.35 3.52
N ALA A 234 -19.32 21.84 3.75
CA ALA A 234 -18.07 22.57 3.51
C ALA A 234 -17.57 22.46 2.06
N VAL A 235 -17.98 21.42 1.33
CA VAL A 235 -17.45 21.14 -0.01
C VAL A 235 -17.89 22.16 -1.07
N PRO A 236 -19.17 22.56 -1.16
CA PRO A 236 -19.59 23.56 -2.15
C PRO A 236 -18.92 24.92 -1.98
N ALA A 237 -18.46 25.24 -0.77
CA ALA A 237 -17.77 26.49 -0.46
C ALA A 237 -16.25 26.41 -0.62
N PHE A 238 -15.68 25.21 -0.79
CA PHE A 238 -14.24 25.01 -0.91
C PHE A 238 -13.79 25.16 -2.37
N ASP A 239 -12.98 26.18 -2.63
CA ASP A 239 -12.32 26.38 -3.93
C ASP A 239 -10.86 25.92 -3.85
N PRO A 240 -10.52 24.72 -4.40
CA PRO A 240 -9.15 24.21 -4.34
C PRO A 240 -8.15 25.13 -5.04
N TYR A 241 -8.54 25.87 -6.09
CA TYR A 241 -7.64 26.77 -6.82
C TYR A 241 -7.20 27.98 -5.99
N ARG A 242 -8.00 28.38 -5.00
CA ARG A 242 -7.66 29.48 -4.09
C ARG A 242 -6.89 29.03 -2.87
N ARG A 243 -7.04 27.77 -2.48
CA ARG A 243 -6.56 27.26 -1.19
C ARG A 243 -5.34 26.36 -1.31
N ILE A 244 -5.19 25.61 -2.41
CA ILE A 244 -4.12 24.61 -2.56
C ILE A 244 -3.12 25.13 -3.59
N PRO A 245 -1.85 25.39 -3.20
CA PRO A 245 -0.82 25.80 -4.15
C PRO A 245 -0.64 24.79 -5.28
N MET A 246 -0.55 25.31 -6.50
CA MET A 246 -0.20 24.53 -7.69
C MET A 246 1.32 24.30 -7.71
N GLY A 247 1.78 23.20 -8.33
CA GLY A 247 3.20 22.82 -8.19
C GLY A 247 3.68 21.66 -9.06
N TYR A 248 3.11 21.47 -10.25
CA TYR A 248 3.39 20.31 -11.11
C TYR A 248 3.22 18.99 -10.34
N THR A 249 2.09 18.88 -9.65
CA THR A 249 1.71 17.70 -8.89
C THR A 249 0.36 17.17 -9.38
N THR A 250 -0.15 16.13 -8.74
CA THR A 250 -1.49 15.64 -8.95
C THR A 250 -2.36 16.10 -7.78
N LEU A 251 -3.51 16.69 -8.08
CA LEU A 251 -4.54 16.95 -7.08
C LEU A 251 -5.57 15.83 -7.15
N ARG A 252 -5.76 15.14 -6.01
CA ARG A 252 -6.76 14.09 -5.86
C ARG A 252 -7.87 14.57 -4.95
N LEU A 253 -9.12 14.34 -5.34
CA LEU A 253 -10.26 14.38 -4.43
C LEU A 253 -10.53 12.95 -3.98
N GLN A 254 -10.55 12.72 -2.68
CA GLN A 254 -10.70 11.40 -2.09
C GLN A 254 -11.85 11.39 -1.08
N GLU A 255 -12.51 10.24 -1.00
CA GLU A 255 -13.52 9.92 0.01
C GLU A 255 -12.85 9.15 1.15
N LYS A 256 -13.13 9.52 2.40
CA LYS A 256 -12.66 8.79 3.57
C LYS A 256 -13.50 7.54 3.79
N ARG A 257 -12.85 6.38 3.92
CA ARG A 257 -13.53 5.07 3.97
C ARG A 257 -13.32 4.33 5.26
N ALA A 258 -12.10 4.34 5.81
CA ALA A 258 -11.84 3.77 7.12
C ALA A 258 -10.62 4.39 7.80
N ILE A 259 -10.58 4.29 9.13
CA ILE A 259 -9.38 4.55 9.94
C ILE A 259 -9.02 3.28 10.69
N VAL A 260 -7.74 2.92 10.61
CA VAL A 260 -7.16 1.77 11.29
C VAL A 260 -6.00 2.25 12.15
N HIS A 261 -5.92 1.81 13.40
CA HIS A 261 -4.85 2.15 14.31
C HIS A 261 -4.49 0.96 15.21
N ALA A 262 -3.18 0.76 15.43
CA ALA A 262 -2.64 -0.38 16.19
C ALA A 262 -3.28 -1.73 15.81
N GLY A 263 -3.52 -1.95 14.52
CA GLY A 263 -4.10 -3.21 14.03
C GLY A 263 -5.58 -3.41 14.32
N ARG A 264 -6.29 -2.37 14.74
CA ARG A 264 -7.73 -2.38 14.96
C ARG A 264 -8.38 -1.37 14.02
N VAL A 265 -9.50 -1.75 13.42
CA VAL A 265 -10.35 -0.77 12.74
C VAL A 265 -10.95 0.13 13.82
N LEU A 266 -10.89 1.44 13.64
CA LEU A 266 -11.55 2.40 14.54
C LEU A 266 -12.92 2.83 13.99
N ARG A 267 -13.00 3.00 12.66
CA ARG A 267 -14.22 3.42 11.97
C ARG A 267 -14.19 3.03 10.50
N ILE A 268 -15.36 2.69 9.95
CA ILE A 268 -15.68 2.50 8.53
C ILE A 268 -16.90 3.36 8.24
N TRP A 269 -16.85 4.15 7.17
CA TRP A 269 -18.02 4.87 6.67
C TRP A 269 -18.62 4.11 5.48
N PRO A 270 -19.92 4.25 5.15
CA PRO A 270 -20.49 3.69 3.92
C PRO A 270 -20.12 4.56 2.71
N LEU A 271 -20.17 4.02 1.50
CA LEU A 271 -19.94 4.79 0.27
C LEU A 271 -21.04 5.83 0.11
N ALA A 272 -20.69 7.09 -0.13
CA ALA A 272 -21.68 8.17 -0.26
C ALA A 272 -21.56 8.94 -1.58
N HIS A 273 -20.40 8.89 -2.24
CA HIS A 273 -20.15 9.71 -3.42
C HIS A 273 -19.94 8.88 -4.69
N GLU A 274 -20.68 9.27 -5.73
CA GLU A 274 -20.51 8.74 -7.08
C GLU A 274 -19.19 9.22 -7.69
N ARG A 275 -18.60 8.37 -8.55
CA ARG A 275 -17.45 8.78 -9.34
C ARG A 275 -17.89 9.58 -10.57
N PRO A 276 -17.22 10.70 -10.91
CA PRO A 276 -17.54 11.50 -12.08
C PRO A 276 -17.35 10.77 -13.42
N SER A 277 -16.50 9.73 -13.49
CA SER A 277 -16.32 8.92 -14.71
C SER A 277 -16.35 7.42 -14.41
N ALA A 278 -17.08 6.68 -15.23
CA ALA A 278 -17.24 5.22 -15.19
C ALA A 278 -16.06 4.46 -15.80
N GLU A 279 -14.93 5.11 -16.07
CA GLU A 279 -13.69 4.38 -16.34
C GLU A 279 -13.24 3.76 -15.01
N GLU A 280 -13.67 2.52 -14.81
CA GLU A 280 -13.30 1.65 -13.70
C GLU A 280 -11.77 1.58 -13.64
N ARG A 281 -11.14 2.48 -12.89
CA ARG A 281 -9.80 2.22 -12.38
C ARG A 281 -9.96 1.04 -11.42
N ASP A 282 -9.45 -0.11 -11.83
CA ASP A 282 -9.39 -1.37 -11.07
C ASP A 282 -8.78 -1.20 -9.67
N GLU A 283 -8.16 -0.05 -9.37
CA GLU A 283 -7.56 0.30 -8.08
C GLU A 283 -8.26 1.53 -7.50
N SER A 284 -9.22 1.29 -6.62
CA SER A 284 -10.13 2.33 -6.14
C SER A 284 -9.76 2.92 -4.79
N TYR A 285 -9.06 2.15 -3.97
CA TYR A 285 -8.80 2.47 -2.58
C TYR A 285 -7.31 2.77 -2.33
N ARG A 286 -7.02 3.82 -1.57
CA ARG A 286 -5.66 4.27 -1.24
C ARG A 286 -5.40 4.10 0.25
N LEU A 287 -4.17 3.72 0.58
CA LEU A 287 -3.67 3.75 1.95
C LEU A 287 -2.77 4.97 2.17
N THR A 288 -3.16 5.80 3.14
CA THR A 288 -2.34 6.90 3.64
C THR A 288 -1.89 6.57 5.06
N VAL A 289 -0.58 6.60 5.29
CA VAL A 289 0.00 6.33 6.61
C VAL A 289 0.19 7.65 7.33
N GLY A 290 -0.47 7.79 8.49
CA GLY A 290 -0.29 8.89 9.41
C GLY A 290 1.16 9.00 9.87
N PRO A 291 1.60 10.18 10.32
CA PRO A 291 2.97 10.38 10.69
C PRO A 291 3.22 9.56 11.96
N GLY A 292 4.37 8.91 11.99
CA GLY A 292 4.89 8.36 13.23
C GLY A 292 5.38 9.44 14.20
N GLU A 293 6.02 9.01 15.28
CA GLU A 293 6.75 9.92 16.19
C GLU A 293 7.80 10.80 15.48
N GLN A 294 8.28 10.38 14.31
CA GLN A 294 9.29 11.11 13.52
C GLN A 294 8.73 12.07 12.46
N GLY A 295 7.40 12.28 12.41
CA GLY A 295 6.79 13.41 11.70
C GLY A 295 6.72 13.34 10.16
N GLU A 296 7.35 12.35 9.52
CA GLU A 296 7.28 12.17 8.06
C GLU A 296 6.21 11.16 7.62
N TRP A 297 5.69 11.41 6.42
CA TRP A 297 4.47 10.84 5.86
C TRP A 297 4.79 9.76 4.83
N ILE A 298 4.05 8.66 4.84
CA ILE A 298 4.05 7.73 3.72
C ILE A 298 2.70 7.80 3.03
N ARG A 299 2.70 8.40 1.83
CA ARG A 299 1.50 8.73 1.05
C ARG A 299 1.26 7.70 -0.03
N ASP A 300 -0.02 7.53 -0.36
CA ASP A 300 -0.48 6.77 -1.52
C ASP A 300 0.25 5.42 -1.65
N LEU A 301 0.33 4.69 -0.54
CA LEU A 301 1.08 3.44 -0.51
C LEU A 301 0.45 2.39 -1.42
N THR A 302 -0.85 2.48 -1.71
CA THR A 302 -1.55 1.44 -2.47
C THR A 302 -2.62 1.97 -3.40
N GLY A 303 -2.99 1.13 -4.36
CA GLY A 303 -4.24 1.16 -5.09
C GLY A 303 -4.86 -0.23 -4.93
N GLU A 304 -5.96 -0.31 -4.20
CA GLU A 304 -6.63 -1.56 -3.83
C GLU A 304 -7.99 -1.65 -4.54
N PRO A 305 -8.35 -2.82 -5.09
CA PRO A 305 -9.57 -2.96 -5.90
C PRO A 305 -10.84 -2.85 -5.07
N THR A 306 -10.78 -3.21 -3.79
CA THR A 306 -11.97 -3.28 -2.92
C THR A 306 -11.68 -2.72 -1.54
N LEU A 307 -12.72 -2.30 -0.83
CA LEU A 307 -12.60 -1.90 0.57
C LEU A 307 -12.06 -3.04 1.44
N ALA A 308 -12.51 -4.27 1.17
CA ALA A 308 -12.06 -5.49 1.83
C ALA A 308 -10.53 -5.68 1.77
N THR A 309 -9.95 -5.61 0.57
CA THR A 309 -8.50 -5.76 0.39
C THR A 309 -7.74 -4.58 1.00
N ALA A 310 -8.26 -3.36 0.86
CA ALA A 310 -7.66 -2.18 1.46
C ALA A 310 -7.63 -2.22 3.00
N LEU A 311 -8.73 -2.65 3.63
CA LEU A 311 -8.79 -2.81 5.09
C LEU A 311 -7.83 -3.88 5.60
N ARG A 312 -7.68 -5.00 4.88
CA ARG A 312 -6.70 -6.03 5.22
C ARG A 312 -5.28 -5.46 5.23
N ALA A 313 -4.90 -4.78 4.14
CA ALA A 313 -3.59 -4.14 4.03
C ALA A 313 -3.39 -3.09 5.13
N ALA A 314 -4.41 -2.28 5.44
CA ALA A 314 -4.37 -1.29 6.50
C ALA A 314 -4.22 -1.90 7.90
N LEU A 315 -4.96 -2.98 8.21
CA LEU A 315 -4.89 -3.71 9.48
C LEU A 315 -3.50 -4.28 9.72
N VAL A 316 -2.95 -4.96 8.72
CA VAL A 316 -1.61 -5.54 8.82
C VAL A 316 -0.58 -4.43 8.97
N LEU A 317 -0.61 -3.41 8.09
CA LEU A 317 0.33 -2.30 8.15
C LEU A 317 0.26 -1.57 9.50
N SER A 318 -0.94 -1.28 9.99
CA SER A 318 -1.16 -0.60 11.27
C SER A 318 -0.69 -1.42 12.47
N ALA A 319 -1.01 -2.72 12.51
CA ALA A 319 -0.63 -3.63 13.60
C ALA A 319 0.90 -3.73 13.73
N ARG A 320 1.60 -3.77 12.60
CA ARG A 320 3.04 -4.05 12.53
C ARG A 320 3.89 -2.80 12.64
N ALA A 321 3.43 -1.69 12.09
CA ALA A 321 4.16 -0.43 12.10
C ALA A 321 3.83 0.46 13.31
N GLY A 322 2.79 0.11 14.08
CA GLY A 322 2.27 0.97 15.15
C GLY A 322 1.81 2.33 14.63
N VAL A 323 1.31 2.39 13.38
CA VAL A 323 0.89 3.62 12.72
C VAL A 323 -0.62 3.65 12.52
N THR A 324 -1.16 4.86 12.39
CA THR A 324 -2.52 5.05 11.88
C THR A 324 -2.52 4.95 10.36
N VAL A 325 -3.46 4.20 9.81
CA VAL A 325 -3.67 4.09 8.38
C VAL A 325 -5.07 4.60 8.04
N LEU A 326 -5.13 5.56 7.12
CA LEU A 326 -6.36 6.00 6.47
C LEU A 326 -6.56 5.18 5.21
N VAL A 327 -7.73 4.55 5.10
CA VAL A 327 -8.24 4.00 3.85
C VAL A 327 -9.13 5.07 3.22
N SER A 328 -8.79 5.50 2.01
CA SER A 328 -9.60 6.42 1.21
C SER A 328 -9.94 5.83 -0.15
N ARG A 329 -10.89 6.42 -0.87
CA ARG A 329 -11.25 6.04 -2.23
C ARG A 329 -11.07 7.23 -3.16
N ASP A 330 -10.41 7.03 -4.31
CA ASP A 330 -10.25 8.08 -5.31
C ASP A 330 -11.62 8.41 -5.93
N LEU A 331 -11.99 9.69 -5.90
CA LEU A 331 -13.18 10.24 -6.56
C LEU A 331 -12.79 10.98 -7.83
N GLU A 332 -11.76 11.82 -7.76
CA GLU A 332 -11.29 12.60 -8.89
C GLU A 332 -9.76 12.73 -8.84
N GLU A 333 -9.13 12.76 -10.01
CA GLU A 333 -7.71 13.02 -10.16
C GLU A 333 -7.51 14.04 -11.29
N ARG A 334 -6.69 15.06 -11.06
CA ARG A 334 -6.33 16.05 -12.08
C ARG A 334 -4.88 16.52 -11.93
N ASP A 335 -4.28 16.89 -13.05
CA ASP A 335 -2.99 17.60 -13.05
C ASP A 335 -3.14 18.94 -12.35
N TRP A 336 -2.14 19.31 -11.54
CA TRP A 336 -2.18 20.48 -10.68
C TRP A 336 -0.94 21.36 -10.92
N HIS A 337 -1.08 22.26 -11.89
CA HIS A 337 -0.05 23.16 -12.41
C HIS A 337 -0.53 24.61 -12.40
#